data_AF-A0A1Q7JYQ0-F1
#
_entry.id   AF-A0A1Q7JYQ0-F1
#
_cell.length_a   1.000
_cell.length_b   1.000
_cell.length_c   1.000
_cell.angle_alpha   90.00
_cell.angle_beta   90.00
_cell.angle_gamma   90.00
#
_symmetry.space_group_name_H-M   'P 1'
#
loop_
_entity.id
_entity.type
_entity.pdbx_description
1 polymer ?
#
loop_
_entity_poly.entity_id
_entity_poly.type
_entity_poly.pdbx_seq_one_letter_code
_entity_poly.pdbx_strand_id
1 'polypeptide(L)'
;MISRRAALIRLAASGAALFALRTRALAKASQPSTPVNFSVPAGACDCHTHIFGDRARFPFWSGRTYTPETASIAEMKMLHRALHMDRVVIVHPNQLPIWAPDAAVRKTILVENPARLYGF
;
A
#
# COMPACT_ATOMS: atom_id res chain seq x y z
N MET A 1 38.13 -28.44 -24.37
CA MET A 1 38.70 -27.51 -23.37
C MET A 1 37.86 -26.24 -23.34
N ILE A 2 37.25 -25.88 -22.21
CA ILE A 2 36.47 -24.64 -22.08
C ILE A 2 37.47 -23.47 -21.94
N SER A 3 37.38 -22.47 -22.82
CA SER A 3 38.26 -21.30 -22.74
C SER A 3 37.83 -20.36 -21.61
N ARG A 4 38.78 -19.63 -21.02
CA ARG A 4 38.52 -18.64 -19.95
C ARG A 4 37.45 -17.62 -20.36
N ARG A 5 37.43 -17.23 -21.64
CA ARG A 5 36.42 -16.32 -22.23
C ARG A 5 35.02 -16.95 -22.28
N ALA A 6 34.92 -18.24 -22.63
CA ALA A 6 33.63 -18.94 -22.63
C ALA A 6 33.08 -19.14 -21.22
N ALA A 7 33.96 -19.37 -20.23
CA ALA A 7 33.57 -19.46 -18.82
C ALA A 7 33.01 -18.12 -18.29
N LEU A 8 33.67 -16.99 -18.61
CA LEU A 8 33.23 -15.66 -18.19
C LEU A 8 31.88 -15.25 -18.82
N ILE A 9 31.68 -15.53 -20.12
CA ILE A 9 30.41 -15.23 -20.80
C ILE A 9 29.26 -16.04 -20.21
N ARG A 10 29.48 -17.33 -19.90
CA ARG A 10 28.47 -18.19 -19.28
C ARG A 10 28.13 -17.73 -17.85
N LEU A 11 29.13 -17.30 -17.08
CA LEU A 11 28.91 -16.76 -15.73
C LEU A 11 28.08 -15.47 -15.76
N ALA A 12 28.37 -14.57 -16.71
CA ALA A 12 27.61 -13.33 -16.89
C ALA A 12 26.15 -13.59 -17.31
N ALA A 13 25.92 -14.54 -18.25
CA ALA A 13 24.58 -14.91 -18.69
C ALA A 13 23.74 -15.55 -17.57
N SER A 14 24.34 -16.41 -16.74
CA SER A 14 23.67 -16.99 -15.57
C SER A 14 23.34 -15.95 -14.50
N GLY A 15 24.22 -14.96 -14.29
CA GLY A 15 23.98 -13.85 -13.35
C GLY A 15 22.82 -12.95 -13.78
N ALA A 16 22.72 -12.62 -15.07
CA ALA A 16 21.61 -11.83 -15.61
C ALA A 16 20.25 -12.55 -15.51
N ALA A 17 20.22 -13.86 -15.74
CA ALA A 17 19.01 -14.67 -15.59
C ALA A 17 18.51 -14.73 -14.13
N LEU A 18 19.42 -14.87 -13.15
CA LEU A 18 19.05 -14.81 -11.72
C LEU A 18 18.53 -13.42 -11.30
N PHE A 19 19.08 -12.34 -11.87
CA PHE A 19 18.63 -10.98 -11.57
C PHE A 19 17.20 -10.72 -12.07
N ALA A 20 16.85 -11.25 -13.25
CA ALA A 20 15.51 -11.16 -13.83
C ALA A 20 14.44 -11.92 -13.02
N LEU A 21 14.81 -12.99 -12.31
CA LEU A 21 13.90 -13.77 -11.46
C LEU A 21 13.61 -13.11 -10.10
N ARG A 22 14.45 -12.19 -9.61
CA ARG A 22 14.29 -11.56 -8.29
C ARG A 22 13.25 -10.45 -8.22
N THR A 23 12.77 -9.93 -9.34
CA THR A 23 11.80 -8.82 -9.36
C THR A 23 10.36 -9.24 -9.06
N ARG A 24 10.11 -10.52 -8.76
CA ARG A 24 8.77 -11.06 -8.47
C ARG A 24 8.55 -11.59 -7.04
N ALA A 25 9.49 -11.36 -6.12
CA ALA A 25 9.25 -11.65 -4.72
C ALA A 25 8.30 -10.59 -4.14
N LEU A 26 6.99 -10.78 -4.31
CA LEU A 26 5.98 -10.01 -3.61
C LEU A 26 5.81 -10.63 -2.22
N ALA A 27 6.00 -9.83 -1.17
CA ALA A 27 5.63 -10.24 0.17
C ALA A 27 4.12 -10.56 0.19
N LYS A 28 3.75 -11.67 0.82
CA LYS A 28 2.33 -11.97 1.08
C LYS A 28 1.78 -10.84 1.95
N ALA A 29 0.69 -10.19 1.54
CA ALA A 29 0.10 -9.13 2.37
C ALA A 29 -0.10 -9.60 3.80
N SER A 30 0.28 -8.73 4.74
CA SER A 30 0.07 -8.97 6.16
C SER A 30 -1.42 -9.18 6.42
N GLN A 31 -1.78 -10.38 6.86
CA GLN A 31 -3.12 -10.71 7.31
C GLN A 31 -3.10 -10.79 8.83
N PRO A 32 -4.23 -10.51 9.51
CA PRO A 32 -4.31 -10.65 10.96
C PRO A 32 -3.89 -12.07 11.36
N SER A 33 -2.86 -12.17 12.19
CA SER A 33 -2.36 -13.46 12.70
C SER A 33 -3.22 -13.99 13.85
N THR A 34 -3.93 -13.11 14.54
CA THR A 34 -4.84 -13.43 15.64
C THR A 34 -6.29 -13.31 15.15
N PRO A 35 -7.10 -14.38 15.26
CA PRO A 35 -8.52 -14.32 14.92
C PRO A 35 -9.27 -13.31 15.81
N VAL A 36 -10.27 -12.64 15.23
CA VAL A 36 -11.22 -11.82 16.01
C VAL A 36 -12.02 -12.75 16.93
N ASN A 37 -11.94 -12.50 18.24
CA ASN A 37 -12.55 -13.34 19.28
C ASN A 37 -13.73 -12.67 20.00
N PHE A 38 -14.26 -11.58 19.42
CA PHE A 38 -15.43 -10.86 19.91
C PHE A 38 -16.48 -10.76 18.80
N SER A 39 -17.73 -10.49 19.19
CA SER A 39 -18.81 -10.30 18.22
C SER A 39 -18.67 -8.94 17.52
N VAL A 40 -18.38 -8.96 16.22
CA VAL A 40 -18.40 -7.75 15.40
C VAL A 40 -19.85 -7.42 15.04
N PRO A 41 -20.32 -6.19 15.29
CA PRO A 41 -21.71 -5.82 14.98
C PRO A 41 -22.02 -5.93 13.49
N ALA A 42 -23.25 -6.33 13.18
CA ALA A 42 -23.75 -6.29 11.81
C ALA A 42 -23.68 -4.87 11.24
N GLY A 43 -23.24 -4.74 9.99
CA GLY A 43 -23.04 -3.47 9.31
C GLY A 43 -21.76 -2.73 9.71
N ALA A 44 -20.83 -3.38 10.41
CA ALA A 44 -19.51 -2.82 10.74
C ALA A 44 -18.81 -2.29 9.49
N CYS A 45 -18.23 -1.09 9.62
CA CYS A 45 -17.58 -0.39 8.51
C CYS A 45 -16.12 -0.11 8.86
N ASP A 46 -15.23 -0.51 7.97
CA ASP A 46 -13.89 0.05 7.93
C ASP A 46 -13.99 1.47 7.34
N CYS A 47 -13.92 2.48 8.20
CA CYS A 47 -14.14 3.87 7.81
C CYS A 47 -12.91 4.57 7.19
N HIS A 48 -11.75 3.89 7.13
CA HIS A 48 -10.54 4.52 6.62
C HIS A 48 -9.56 3.50 6.06
N THR A 49 -9.57 3.32 4.74
CA THR A 49 -8.62 2.43 4.08
C THR A 49 -8.10 2.98 2.76
N HIS A 50 -6.99 2.43 2.27
CA HIS A 50 -6.37 2.80 1.00
C HIS A 50 -6.12 1.56 0.14
N ILE A 51 -6.33 1.69 -1.17
CA ILE A 51 -5.98 0.66 -2.16
C ILE A 51 -4.81 1.15 -3.00
N PHE A 52 -3.79 0.30 -3.13
CA PHE A 52 -2.65 0.50 -4.03
C PHE A 52 -2.63 -0.64 -5.04
N GLY A 53 -3.26 -0.40 -6.19
CA GLY A 53 -3.40 -1.37 -7.26
C GLY A 53 -2.14 -1.54 -8.11
N ASP A 54 -2.32 -2.17 -9.27
CA ASP A 54 -1.25 -2.34 -10.25
C ASP A 54 -0.74 -0.96 -10.75
N ARG A 55 0.54 -0.71 -10.50
CA ARG A 55 1.23 0.55 -10.82
C ARG A 55 1.38 0.80 -12.31
N ALA A 56 1.33 -0.25 -13.14
CA ALA A 56 1.34 -0.10 -14.58
C ALA A 56 0.01 0.48 -15.09
N ARG A 57 -1.09 0.15 -14.43
CA ARG A 57 -2.44 0.63 -14.76
C ARG A 57 -2.81 1.92 -14.05
N PHE A 58 -2.35 2.08 -12.82
CA PHE A 58 -2.60 3.25 -11.96
C PHE A 58 -1.26 3.81 -11.46
N PRO A 59 -0.53 4.57 -12.30
CA PRO A 59 0.75 5.12 -11.94
C PRO A 59 0.64 6.05 -10.74
N PHE A 60 1.60 5.97 -9.82
CA PHE A 60 1.66 6.90 -8.70
C PHE A 60 2.10 8.29 -9.16
N TRP A 61 1.60 9.31 -8.45
CA TRP A 61 2.06 10.68 -8.63
C TRP A 61 3.57 10.80 -8.36
N SER A 62 4.26 11.59 -9.17
CA SER A 62 5.72 11.75 -9.10
C SER A 62 6.17 12.51 -7.84
N GLY A 63 5.37 13.46 -7.34
CA GLY A 63 5.67 14.26 -6.15
C GLY A 63 5.33 13.61 -4.80
N ARG A 64 5.01 12.31 -4.78
CA ARG A 64 4.65 11.58 -3.56
C ARG A 64 5.79 11.63 -2.53
N THR A 65 5.43 11.72 -1.25
CA THR A 65 6.40 11.72 -0.13
C THR A 65 6.88 10.32 0.24
N TYR A 66 6.15 9.27 -0.14
CA TYR A 66 6.50 7.88 0.09
C TYR A 66 5.99 7.00 -1.05
N THR A 67 6.53 5.78 -1.15
CA THR A 67 6.09 4.78 -2.13
C THR A 67 5.54 3.56 -1.39
N PRO A 68 4.21 3.35 -1.37
CA PRO A 68 3.62 2.18 -0.72
C PRO A 68 3.91 0.91 -1.51
N GLU A 69 3.83 -0.22 -0.80
CA GLU A 69 3.72 -1.54 -1.41
C GLU A 69 2.34 -1.72 -2.07
N THR A 70 2.20 -2.78 -2.85
CA THR A 70 0.89 -3.15 -3.41
C THR A 70 -0.07 -3.53 -2.28
N ALA A 71 -1.27 -2.95 -2.31
CA ALA A 71 -2.38 -3.28 -1.43
C ALA A 71 -3.62 -3.50 -2.31
N SER A 72 -3.78 -4.73 -2.76
CA SER A 72 -4.78 -5.08 -3.76
C SER A 72 -6.19 -5.18 -3.17
N ILE A 73 -7.19 -5.09 -4.04
CA ILE A 73 -8.60 -5.32 -3.69
C ILE A 73 -8.79 -6.73 -3.14
N ALA A 74 -8.05 -7.72 -3.65
CA ALA A 74 -8.15 -9.10 -3.19
C ALA A 74 -7.68 -9.26 -1.75
N GLU A 75 -6.55 -8.64 -1.40
CA GLU A 75 -5.98 -8.66 -0.05
C GLU A 75 -6.87 -7.89 0.93
N MET A 76 -7.45 -6.77 0.52
CA MET A 76 -8.42 -6.02 1.32
C MET A 76 -9.68 -6.85 1.59
N LYS A 77 -10.21 -7.54 0.58
CA LYS A 77 -11.35 -8.47 0.76
C LYS A 77 -11.01 -9.61 1.73
N MET A 78 -9.77 -10.12 1.70
CA MET A 78 -9.33 -11.13 2.67
C MET A 78 -9.29 -10.58 4.08
N LEU A 79 -8.70 -9.38 4.24
CA LEU A 79 -8.63 -8.68 5.52
C LEU A 79 -10.03 -8.43 6.10
N HIS A 80 -10.95 -7.87 5.31
CA HIS A 80 -12.31 -7.58 5.76
C HIS A 80 -13.09 -8.84 6.14
N ARG A 81 -12.89 -9.96 5.43
CA ARG A 81 -13.46 -11.25 5.84
C ARG A 81 -12.90 -11.72 7.18
N ALA A 82 -11.58 -11.61 7.38
CA ALA A 82 -10.92 -12.00 8.62
C ALA A 82 -11.33 -11.12 9.81
N LEU A 83 -11.68 -9.85 9.55
CA LEU A 83 -12.12 -8.88 10.54
C LEU A 83 -13.64 -8.77 10.70
N HIS A 84 -14.42 -9.57 9.96
CA HIS A 84 -15.89 -9.52 9.93
C HIS A 84 -16.45 -8.12 9.60
N MET A 85 -15.83 -7.40 8.66
CA MET A 85 -16.30 -6.10 8.18
C MET A 85 -17.25 -6.25 7.00
N ASP A 86 -18.38 -5.56 7.06
CA ASP A 86 -19.42 -5.59 6.01
C ASP A 86 -19.27 -4.44 5.00
N ARG A 87 -18.73 -3.31 5.45
CA ARG A 87 -18.63 -2.07 4.66
C ARG A 87 -17.23 -1.49 4.72
N VAL A 88 -16.92 -0.67 3.71
CA VAL A 88 -15.63 -0.01 3.59
C VAL A 88 -15.79 1.40 3.02
N VAL A 89 -15.04 2.35 3.56
CA VAL A 89 -14.81 3.67 3.00
C VAL A 89 -13.38 3.71 2.45
N ILE A 90 -13.25 3.76 1.12
CA ILE A 90 -11.97 3.85 0.44
C ILE A 90 -11.59 5.32 0.32
N VAL A 91 -10.50 5.70 0.99
CA VAL A 91 -10.01 7.08 1.07
C VAL A 91 -8.86 7.24 0.07
N HIS A 92 -8.86 8.36 -0.65
CA HIS A 92 -7.78 8.68 -1.56
C HIS A 92 -6.47 8.95 -0.77
N PRO A 93 -5.35 8.31 -1.12
CA PRO A 93 -4.09 8.49 -0.41
C PRO A 93 -3.57 9.93 -0.54
N ASN A 94 -2.93 10.41 0.53
CA ASN A 94 -2.62 11.81 0.84
C ASN A 94 -2.26 12.72 -0.36
N GLN A 95 -3.20 13.60 -0.72
CA GLN A 95 -2.97 14.74 -1.63
C GLN A 95 -3.03 16.10 -0.91
N LEU A 96 -3.15 16.12 0.41
CA LEU A 96 -3.32 17.35 1.16
C LEU A 96 -2.16 18.34 0.97
N PRO A 97 -0.87 17.94 0.90
CA PRO A 97 0.22 18.87 0.59
C PRO A 97 0.10 19.52 -0.80
N ILE A 98 -0.62 18.90 -1.74
CA ILE A 98 -0.83 19.45 -3.08
C ILE A 98 -1.93 20.52 -3.03
N TRP A 99 -3.04 20.22 -2.36
CA TRP A 99 -4.20 21.12 -2.29
C TRP A 99 -4.05 22.24 -1.26
N ALA A 100 -3.27 21.98 -0.20
CA ALA A 100 -2.92 22.92 0.86
C ALA A 100 -1.39 22.94 1.04
N PRO A 101 -0.66 23.62 0.15
CA PRO A 101 0.81 23.65 0.19
C PRO A 101 1.35 24.43 1.40
N ASP A 102 0.57 25.37 1.94
CA ASP A 102 0.92 26.11 3.16
C ASP A 102 0.67 25.26 4.43
N ALA A 103 1.68 25.20 5.30
CA ALA A 103 1.60 24.52 6.59
C ALA A 103 0.56 25.15 7.52
N ALA A 104 0.35 26.46 7.47
CA ALA A 104 -0.67 27.14 8.27
C ALA A 104 -2.08 26.68 7.85
N VAL A 105 -2.36 26.64 6.54
CA VAL A 105 -3.63 26.12 6.00
C VAL A 105 -3.84 24.66 6.40
N ARG A 106 -2.80 23.82 6.31
CA ARG A 106 -2.91 22.42 6.77
C ARG A 106 -3.21 22.32 8.26
N LYS A 107 -2.59 23.15 9.10
CA LYS A 107 -2.89 23.22 10.54
C LYS A 107 -4.35 23.62 10.75
N THR A 108 -4.87 24.58 10.01
CA THR A 108 -6.28 24.97 10.11
C THR A 108 -7.21 23.82 9.72
N ILE A 109 -6.92 23.11 8.63
CA ILE A 109 -7.73 21.98 8.15
C ILE A 109 -7.68 20.79 9.12
N LEU A 110 -6.48 20.40 9.56
CA LEU A 110 -6.26 19.16 10.29
C LEU A 110 -6.42 19.30 11.81
N VAL A 111 -6.29 20.50 12.36
CA VAL A 111 -6.25 20.74 13.81
C VAL A 111 -7.34 21.73 14.21
N GLU A 112 -7.31 22.95 13.69
CA GLU A 112 -8.14 24.04 14.24
C GLU A 112 -9.63 23.88 13.89
N ASN A 113 -9.95 23.49 12.65
CA ASN A 113 -11.33 23.24 12.23
C ASN A 113 -11.95 22.07 13.02
N PRO A 114 -11.30 20.89 13.11
CA PRO A 114 -11.83 19.80 13.90
C PRO A 114 -11.99 20.15 15.39
N ALA A 115 -11.03 20.85 16.01
CA ALA A 115 -11.16 21.31 17.41
C ALA A 115 -12.40 22.22 17.59
N ARG A 116 -12.61 23.16 16.67
CA ARG A 116 -13.79 24.05 16.69
C ARG A 116 -15.12 23.33 16.47
N LEU A 117 -15.13 22.32 15.60
CA LEU A 117 -16.37 21.61 15.21
C LEU A 117 -16.75 20.50 16.19
N TYR A 118 -15.77 19.78 16.72
CA TYR A 118 -15.99 18.57 17.51
C TYR A 118 -15.58 18.71 18.97
N GLY A 119 -14.94 19.82 19.35
CA GLY A 119 -14.66 20.17 20.74
C GLY A 119 -13.58 19.32 21.43
N PHE A 120 -12.65 18.76 20.66
CA PHE A 120 -11.44 18.13 21.20
C PHE A 120 -10.26 19.10 21.29
#